data_AF-A0A1I7UYH5-F1
#
_entry.id   AF-A0A1I7UYH5-F1
#
_cell.length_a   1.000
_cell.length_b   1.000
_cell.length_c   1.000
_cell.angle_alpha   90.00
_cell.angle_beta   90.00
_cell.angle_gamma   90.00
#
_symmetry.space_group_name_H-M   'P 1'
#
loop_
_entity.id
_entity.type
_entity.pdbx_description
1 polymer ?
#
loop_
_entity_poly.entity_id
_entity_poly.type
_entity_poly.pdbx_seq_one_letter_code
_entity_poly.pdbx_strand_id
1 'polypeptide(L)'
;MHGFRERDDGEKACLFDDLSSMESGCQHLIGDVLIDSKNEKYTWKLENVTNIYGELAVLGTVELTNVSFLSNLRHVAVLNWDGQTLIRFNGNKRLEQLFLPKMRNRPFPYPDGINGIIEIKDNEMEIFKSQRDCLLFQKLAQTSIKYNMKSCDKLPKAEVTTPKTIETTTKEPEETASKVIETTTQKVEETTVIIDTLESEEEELIENTERPEETTVINVATEPTVTTTKTGSRFFNFFLFLNGFLFFL
;
A
#
# COMPACT_ATOMS: atom_id res chain seq x y z
N MET A 1 18.02 -15.87 -14.43
CA MET A 1 17.88 -16.99 -13.48
C MET A 1 16.41 -17.03 -13.11
N HIS A 2 15.61 -17.84 -13.81
CA HIS A 2 14.18 -17.98 -13.53
C HIS A 2 14.01 -19.07 -12.48
N GLY A 3 13.21 -18.82 -11.45
CA GLY A 3 12.97 -19.78 -10.40
C GLY A 3 11.93 -19.30 -9.42
N PHE A 4 11.10 -20.24 -8.97
CA PHE A 4 10.24 -20.08 -7.82
C PHE A 4 10.67 -21.07 -6.73
N ARG A 5 10.27 -20.78 -5.51
CA ARG A 5 10.45 -21.65 -4.36
C ARG A 5 9.18 -21.63 -3.52
N GLU A 6 8.71 -22.79 -3.10
CA GLU A 6 7.69 -22.90 -2.07
C GLU A 6 8.33 -22.63 -0.70
N ARG A 7 7.68 -21.76 0.07
CA ARG A 7 8.04 -21.48 1.46
C ARG A 7 7.42 -22.52 2.39
N ASP A 8 7.89 -22.57 3.63
CA ASP A 8 7.39 -23.51 4.64
C ASP A 8 5.89 -23.33 4.98
N ASP A 9 5.34 -22.13 4.71
CA ASP A 9 3.92 -21.79 4.84
C ASP A 9 3.08 -22.17 3.61
N GLY A 10 3.69 -22.79 2.59
CA GLY A 10 3.04 -23.15 1.33
C GLY A 10 2.88 -21.99 0.33
N GLU A 11 3.36 -20.79 0.66
CA GLU A 11 3.32 -19.65 -0.26
C GLU A 11 4.48 -19.72 -1.27
N LYS A 12 4.18 -19.41 -2.54
CA LYS A 12 5.12 -19.39 -3.64
C LYS A 12 5.88 -18.06 -3.67
N ALA A 13 7.19 -18.14 -3.56
CA ALA A 13 8.11 -17.02 -3.75
C ALA A 13 8.78 -17.10 -5.12
N CYS A 14 8.85 -15.97 -5.83
CA CYS A 14 9.40 -15.89 -7.17
C CYS A 14 10.47 -14.80 -7.24
N LEU A 15 11.57 -15.09 -7.94
CA LEU A 15 12.53 -14.08 -8.33
C LEU A 15 11.95 -13.26 -9.48
N PHE A 16 11.84 -11.95 -9.30
CA PHE A 16 11.35 -11.03 -10.31
C PHE A 16 12.48 -10.64 -11.29
N ASP A 17 12.15 -10.58 -12.57
CA ASP A 17 13.03 -10.14 -13.65
C ASP A 17 12.22 -9.25 -14.61
N ASP A 18 11.21 -9.84 -15.27
CA ASP A 18 10.22 -9.10 -16.06
C ASP A 18 8.85 -9.80 -16.01
N LEU A 19 7.77 -9.03 -16.15
CA LEU A 19 6.41 -9.58 -16.13
C LEU A 19 6.14 -10.57 -17.28
N SER A 20 6.77 -10.41 -18.44
CA SER A 20 6.56 -11.31 -19.58
C SER A 20 7.07 -12.73 -19.31
N SER A 21 8.18 -12.85 -18.56
CA SER A 21 8.83 -14.12 -18.22
C SER A 21 8.43 -14.68 -16.86
N MET A 22 7.88 -13.83 -15.97
CA MET A 22 7.43 -14.24 -14.64
C MET A 22 6.36 -15.35 -14.71
N GLU A 23 6.42 -16.32 -13.80
CA GLU A 23 5.35 -17.29 -13.64
C GLU A 23 4.14 -16.67 -12.92
N SER A 24 2.94 -17.19 -13.18
CA SER A 24 1.75 -16.79 -12.44
C SER A 24 1.68 -17.45 -11.06
N GLY A 25 0.81 -16.91 -10.21
CA GLY A 25 0.48 -17.50 -8.91
C GLY A 25 1.51 -17.28 -7.80
N CYS A 26 2.49 -16.41 -8.01
CA CYS A 26 3.45 -16.01 -6.97
C CYS A 26 2.74 -15.16 -5.90
N GLN A 27 2.93 -15.49 -4.62
CA GLN A 27 2.49 -14.65 -3.50
C GLN A 27 3.59 -13.67 -3.08
N HIS A 28 4.85 -14.11 -3.12
CA HIS A 28 6.01 -13.26 -2.83
C HIS A 28 6.84 -13.00 -4.07
N LEU A 29 7.22 -11.73 -4.27
CA LEU A 29 8.19 -11.34 -5.28
C LEU A 29 9.47 -10.86 -4.61
N ILE A 30 10.60 -11.32 -5.12
CA ILE A 30 11.94 -10.89 -4.70
C ILE A 30 12.58 -10.16 -5.88
N GLY A 31 12.84 -8.86 -5.71
CA GLY A 31 13.32 -7.97 -6.77
C GLY A 31 12.40 -6.78 -7.02
N ASP A 32 12.90 -5.81 -7.78
CA ASP A 32 12.21 -4.56 -8.08
C ASP A 32 11.20 -4.75 -9.21
N VAL A 33 9.94 -4.43 -8.96
CA VAL A 33 8.85 -4.61 -9.92
C VAL A 33 8.67 -3.34 -10.74
N LEU A 34 9.00 -3.41 -12.03
CA LEU A 34 8.77 -2.35 -13.00
C LEU A 34 7.65 -2.73 -13.98
N ILE A 35 6.62 -1.88 -14.03
CA ILE A 35 5.49 -1.96 -14.96
C ILE A 35 5.55 -0.75 -15.87
N ASP A 36 5.67 -0.98 -17.18
CA ASP A 36 5.72 0.08 -18.20
C ASP A 36 4.93 -0.30 -19.46
N SER A 37 4.96 0.57 -20.47
CA SER A 37 4.28 0.33 -21.76
C SER A 37 4.69 -0.95 -22.49
N LYS A 38 5.83 -1.56 -22.17
CA LYS A 38 6.29 -2.80 -22.83
C LYS A 38 5.66 -4.04 -22.20
N ASN A 39 5.33 -3.98 -20.91
CA ASN A 39 4.91 -5.15 -20.14
C ASN A 39 3.55 -5.00 -19.41
N GLU A 40 2.86 -3.86 -19.52
CA GLU A 40 1.56 -3.60 -18.87
C GLU A 40 0.47 -4.64 -19.18
N LYS A 41 0.54 -5.30 -20.35
CA LYS A 41 -0.36 -6.41 -20.73
C LYS A 41 -0.23 -7.68 -19.89
N TYR A 42 0.87 -7.84 -19.13
CA TYR A 42 1.15 -9.00 -18.30
C TYR A 42 0.88 -8.77 -16.81
N THR A 43 0.31 -7.61 -16.46
CA THR A 43 0.00 -7.21 -15.07
C THR A 43 -0.89 -8.20 -14.32
N TRP A 44 -1.73 -8.97 -15.03
CA TRP A 44 -2.55 -10.03 -14.45
C TRP A 44 -1.75 -11.08 -13.67
N LYS A 45 -0.48 -11.31 -13.99
CA LYS A 45 0.37 -12.26 -13.26
C LYS A 45 0.66 -11.84 -11.81
N LEU A 46 0.43 -10.57 -11.48
CA LEU A 46 0.58 -10.03 -10.14
C LEU A 46 -0.66 -10.23 -9.27
N GLU A 47 -1.74 -10.81 -9.78
CA GLU A 47 -3.03 -10.92 -9.07
C GLU A 47 -2.93 -11.61 -7.70
N ASN A 48 -2.03 -12.57 -7.54
CA ASN A 48 -1.83 -13.32 -6.29
C ASN A 48 -0.76 -12.70 -5.38
N VAL A 49 -0.05 -11.67 -5.84
CA VAL A 49 1.07 -11.10 -5.11
C VAL A 49 0.56 -10.38 -3.87
N THR A 50 1.05 -10.81 -2.71
CA THR A 50 0.80 -10.23 -1.40
C THR A 50 1.98 -9.40 -0.91
N ASN A 51 3.21 -9.78 -1.29
CA ASN A 51 4.44 -9.22 -0.76
C ASN A 51 5.46 -8.96 -1.88
N ILE A 52 6.03 -7.75 -1.90
CA ILE A 52 7.15 -7.39 -2.77
C ILE A 52 8.35 -7.07 -1.90
N TYR A 53 9.47 -7.76 -2.12
CA TYR A 53 10.77 -7.49 -1.52
C TYR A 53 11.65 -6.78 -2.54
N GLY A 54 11.36 -5.49 -2.73
CA GLY A 54 11.92 -4.60 -3.74
C GLY A 54 11.05 -3.36 -3.91
N GLU A 55 11.39 -2.52 -4.87
CA GLU A 55 10.58 -1.37 -5.26
C GLU A 55 9.35 -1.79 -6.09
N LEU A 56 8.32 -0.94 -6.11
CA LEU A 56 7.19 -1.06 -7.04
C LEU A 56 7.06 0.22 -7.87
N ALA A 57 7.27 0.13 -9.17
CA ALA A 57 7.19 1.26 -10.08
C ALA A 57 6.24 0.98 -11.25
N VAL A 58 5.25 1.84 -11.42
CA VAL A 58 4.34 1.85 -12.59
C VAL A 58 4.58 3.15 -13.35
N LEU A 59 5.30 3.05 -14.45
CA LEU A 59 5.91 4.18 -15.16
C LEU A 59 5.52 4.19 -16.63
N GLY A 60 4.97 5.29 -17.13
CA GLY A 60 4.81 5.50 -18.57
C GLY A 60 3.94 4.46 -19.27
N THR A 61 2.95 3.91 -18.58
CA THR A 61 1.97 2.97 -19.16
C THR A 61 1.03 3.71 -20.13
N VAL A 62 0.59 3.03 -21.20
CA VAL A 62 -0.22 3.65 -22.27
C VAL A 62 -1.68 3.24 -22.14
N GLU A 63 -1.95 1.99 -21.76
CA GLU A 63 -3.29 1.41 -21.75
C GLU A 63 -3.84 1.18 -20.34
N LEU A 64 -2.98 1.07 -19.33
CA LEU A 64 -3.37 0.78 -17.96
C LEU A 64 -4.27 1.86 -17.36
N THR A 65 -5.49 1.48 -16.98
CA THR A 65 -6.50 2.39 -16.40
C THR A 65 -6.59 2.32 -14.88
N ASN A 66 -6.21 1.17 -14.30
CA ASN A 66 -6.29 0.94 -12.86
C ASN A 66 -5.19 -0.04 -12.40
N VAL A 67 -5.07 -0.21 -11.08
CA VAL A 67 -4.12 -1.15 -10.44
C VAL A 67 -4.80 -2.33 -9.75
N SER A 68 -5.99 -2.75 -10.21
CA SER A 68 -6.77 -3.80 -9.50
C SER A 68 -6.07 -5.16 -9.48
N PHE A 69 -5.13 -5.39 -10.40
CA PHE A 69 -4.24 -6.56 -10.38
C PHE A 69 -3.33 -6.62 -9.15
N LEU A 70 -3.18 -5.52 -8.39
CA LEU A 70 -2.49 -5.47 -7.09
C LEU A 70 -3.47 -5.53 -5.90
N SER A 71 -4.71 -5.97 -6.10
CA SER A 71 -5.72 -6.00 -5.04
C SER A 71 -5.32 -6.85 -3.82
N ASN A 72 -4.44 -7.84 -4.02
CA ASN A 72 -3.90 -8.67 -2.95
C ASN A 72 -2.66 -8.12 -2.27
N LEU A 73 -2.03 -7.06 -2.81
CA LEU A 73 -0.79 -6.51 -2.30
C LEU A 73 -0.98 -5.97 -0.87
N ARG A 74 -0.16 -6.47 0.06
CA ARG A 74 -0.18 -6.13 1.49
C ARG A 74 1.04 -5.33 1.90
N HIS A 75 2.20 -5.65 1.35
CA HIS A 75 3.47 -5.09 1.80
C HIS A 75 4.48 -4.93 0.66
N VAL A 76 5.24 -3.84 0.74
CA VAL A 76 6.40 -3.53 -0.11
C VAL A 76 7.57 -3.24 0.83
N ALA A 77 8.68 -3.94 0.67
CA ALA A 77 9.84 -3.83 1.52
C ALA A 77 11.14 -3.80 0.70
N VAL A 78 11.91 -2.72 0.82
CA VAL A 78 13.23 -2.60 0.20
C VAL A 78 14.28 -2.85 1.27
N LEU A 79 15.08 -3.91 1.11
CA LEU A 79 16.09 -4.29 2.13
C LEU A 79 17.36 -3.43 2.06
N ASN A 80 17.76 -3.04 0.84
CA ASN A 80 18.95 -2.22 0.59
C ASN A 80 18.51 -0.84 0.09
N TRP A 81 18.01 -0.01 1.00
CA TRP A 81 17.47 1.30 0.64
C TRP A 81 18.56 2.37 0.60
N ASP A 82 18.67 3.03 -0.54
CA ASP A 82 19.66 4.08 -0.83
C ASP A 82 19.07 5.50 -0.79
N GLY A 83 17.82 5.64 -0.37
CA GLY A 83 17.09 6.93 -0.35
C GLY A 83 16.02 7.07 -1.42
N GLN A 84 15.82 6.07 -2.28
CA GLN A 84 14.84 6.12 -3.37
C GLN A 84 13.37 6.01 -2.91
N THR A 85 12.44 6.33 -3.82
CA THR A 85 11.00 6.22 -3.54
C THR A 85 10.54 4.76 -3.69
N LEU A 86 9.97 4.20 -2.62
CA LEU A 86 9.60 2.78 -2.55
C LEU A 86 8.50 2.38 -3.53
N ILE A 87 7.51 3.25 -3.73
CA ILE A 87 6.37 3.01 -4.63
C ILE A 87 6.13 4.24 -5.51
N ARG A 88 6.03 4.02 -6.82
CA ARG A 88 5.88 5.08 -7.83
C ARG A 88 4.76 4.77 -8.82
N PHE A 89 3.89 5.75 -9.08
CA PHE A 89 2.88 5.72 -10.15
C PHE A 89 3.00 7.00 -10.99
N ASN A 90 3.88 6.98 -11.99
CA ASN A 90 4.30 8.21 -12.67
C ASN A 90 4.12 8.16 -14.19
N GLY A 91 3.72 9.28 -14.80
CA GLY A 91 3.77 9.41 -16.27
C GLY A 91 2.77 8.53 -17.03
N ASN A 92 1.75 7.99 -16.38
CA ASN A 92 0.83 7.03 -17.00
C ASN A 92 -0.27 7.76 -17.77
N LYS A 93 -0.53 7.30 -19.00
CA LYS A 93 -1.43 7.97 -19.94
C LYS A 93 -2.91 7.83 -19.57
N ARG A 94 -3.31 6.67 -19.07
CA ARG A 94 -4.73 6.34 -18.84
C ARG A 94 -5.05 5.94 -17.41
N LEU A 95 -4.06 5.89 -16.53
CA LEU A 95 -4.25 5.47 -15.14
C LEU A 95 -5.09 6.51 -14.41
N GLU A 96 -6.30 6.13 -14.01
CA GLU A 96 -7.25 7.02 -13.34
C GLU A 96 -7.69 6.47 -11.97
N GLN A 97 -7.55 5.16 -11.73
CA GLN A 97 -7.96 4.52 -10.48
C GLN A 97 -6.78 3.88 -9.76
N LEU A 98 -6.42 4.46 -8.61
CA LEU A 98 -5.40 3.93 -7.72
C LEU A 98 -6.02 3.43 -6.41
N PHE A 99 -6.19 2.12 -6.28
CA PHE A 99 -6.78 1.50 -5.10
C PHE A 99 -6.07 0.19 -4.73
N LEU A 100 -5.54 0.13 -3.51
CA LEU A 100 -4.78 -1.00 -2.96
C LEU A 100 -5.46 -1.51 -1.68
N PRO A 101 -6.56 -2.28 -1.77
CA PRO A 101 -7.45 -2.56 -0.64
C PRO A 101 -6.82 -3.33 0.52
N LYS A 102 -5.84 -4.21 0.24
CA LYS A 102 -5.17 -5.03 1.26
C LYS A 102 -3.85 -4.43 1.76
N MET A 103 -3.42 -3.30 1.20
CA MET A 103 -2.23 -2.61 1.64
C MET A 103 -2.57 -1.82 2.90
N ARG A 104 -2.31 -2.42 4.07
CA ARG A 104 -2.57 -1.84 5.39
C ARG A 104 -1.32 -1.56 6.19
N ASN A 105 -0.17 -2.00 5.70
CA ASN A 105 1.12 -1.81 6.35
C ASN A 105 1.92 -0.77 5.56
N ARG A 106 2.58 0.13 6.30
CA ARG A 106 3.52 1.08 5.71
C ARG A 106 4.63 0.32 4.94
N PRO A 107 5.05 0.78 3.75
CA PRO A 107 6.23 0.25 3.07
C PRO A 107 7.50 0.35 3.93
N PHE A 108 8.35 -0.67 3.89
CA PHE A 108 9.64 -0.71 4.60
C PHE A 108 10.80 -0.34 3.66
N PRO A 109 11.86 0.37 4.11
CA PRO A 109 12.16 0.79 5.49
C PRO A 109 11.44 2.07 5.91
N TYR A 110 11.55 2.41 7.20
CA TYR A 110 10.99 3.62 7.79
C TYR A 110 12.10 4.63 8.04
N PRO A 111 12.54 5.39 7.03
CA PRO A 111 13.60 6.35 7.23
C PRO A 111 13.18 7.49 8.15
N ASP A 112 13.99 7.77 9.17
CA ASP A 112 13.76 8.87 10.10
C ASP A 112 13.72 10.20 9.36
N GLY A 113 12.65 10.97 9.57
CA GLY A 113 12.48 12.31 8.99
C GLY A 113 12.18 12.34 7.48
N ILE A 114 12.18 11.19 6.80
CA ILE A 114 11.73 11.07 5.42
C ILE A 114 10.39 10.36 5.44
N ASN A 115 9.34 11.06 5.02
CA ASN A 115 8.06 10.43 4.76
C ASN A 115 8.29 9.27 3.79
N GLY A 116 7.95 8.02 4.13
CA GLY A 116 8.06 6.90 3.18
C GLY A 116 7.14 7.17 1.98
N ILE A 117 7.68 7.74 0.91
CA ILE A 117 6.84 8.39 -0.10
C ILE A 117 6.30 7.33 -1.04
N ILE A 118 4.97 7.27 -1.15
CA ILE A 118 4.36 6.84 -2.41
C ILE A 118 4.31 8.09 -3.28
N GLU A 119 5.05 8.08 -4.40
CA GLU A 119 5.07 9.18 -5.35
C GLU A 119 4.07 8.91 -6.47
N ILE A 120 3.23 9.90 -6.75
CA ILE A 120 2.28 9.86 -7.85
C ILE A 120 2.40 11.21 -8.56
N LYS A 121 2.97 11.23 -9.76
CA LYS A 121 3.15 12.48 -10.52
C LYS A 121 3.04 12.30 -12.02
N ASP A 122 2.74 13.39 -12.72
CA ASP A 122 2.81 13.46 -14.18
C ASP A 122 1.91 12.44 -14.92
N ASN A 123 0.89 11.88 -14.24
CA ASN A 123 -0.14 11.08 -14.92
C ASN A 123 -1.09 12.02 -15.68
N GLU A 124 -1.50 11.64 -16.89
CA GLU A 124 -2.39 12.47 -17.72
C GLU A 124 -3.79 12.58 -17.13
N MET A 125 -4.27 11.50 -16.49
CA MET A 125 -5.56 11.47 -15.82
C MET A 125 -5.41 11.86 -14.34
N GLU A 126 -6.44 12.51 -13.80
CA GLU A 126 -6.50 12.84 -12.37
C GLU A 126 -6.78 11.58 -11.53
N ILE A 127 -5.85 11.26 -10.61
CA ILE A 127 -5.96 10.08 -9.73
C ILE A 127 -6.85 10.35 -8.51
N PHE A 128 -6.65 11.49 -7.87
CA PHE A 128 -7.43 11.90 -6.68
C PHE A 128 -8.35 13.05 -7.05
N LYS A 129 -9.66 12.78 -7.13
CA LYS A 129 -10.69 13.79 -7.44
C LYS A 129 -10.89 14.80 -6.31
N SER A 130 -10.48 14.44 -5.10
CA SER A 130 -10.58 15.30 -3.93
C SER A 130 -9.46 15.07 -2.93
N GLN A 131 -9.24 16.04 -2.06
CA GLN A 131 -8.40 15.88 -0.87
C GLN A 131 -8.78 14.65 -0.04
N ARG A 132 -10.09 14.33 0.08
CA ARG A 132 -10.56 13.18 0.87
C ARG A 132 -10.03 11.87 0.29
N ASP A 133 -10.01 11.73 -1.02
CA ASP A 133 -9.55 10.50 -1.68
C ASP A 133 -8.06 10.26 -1.44
N CYS A 134 -7.25 11.31 -1.57
CA CYS A 134 -5.82 11.25 -1.26
C CYS A 134 -5.57 10.91 0.21
N LEU A 135 -6.28 11.56 1.14
CA LEU A 135 -6.15 11.29 2.58
C LEU A 135 -6.60 9.88 2.96
N LEU A 136 -7.65 9.36 2.33
CA LEU A 136 -8.08 7.98 2.51
C LEU A 136 -7.01 7.00 2.06
N PHE A 137 -6.44 7.21 0.87
CA PHE A 137 -5.35 6.38 0.36
C PHE A 137 -4.12 6.44 1.29
N GLN A 138 -3.72 7.64 1.72
CA GLN A 138 -2.65 7.87 2.70
C GLN A 138 -2.88 7.11 4.01
N LYS A 139 -4.11 7.14 4.53
CA LYS A 139 -4.47 6.46 5.78
C LYS A 139 -4.39 4.94 5.61
N LEU A 140 -4.86 4.40 4.50
CA LEU A 140 -4.81 2.95 4.22
C LEU A 140 -3.37 2.46 4.08
N ALA A 141 -2.56 3.15 3.28
CA ALA A 141 -1.15 2.80 3.07
C ALA A 141 -0.24 3.09 4.28
N GLN A 142 -0.77 3.72 5.34
CA GLN A 142 -0.04 4.15 6.54
C GLN A 142 1.24 4.96 6.25
N THR A 143 1.26 5.69 5.13
CA THR A 143 2.45 6.42 4.69
C THR A 143 2.09 7.65 3.90
N SER A 144 2.93 8.68 3.94
CA SER A 144 2.62 9.93 3.26
C SER A 144 2.65 9.78 1.75
N ILE A 145 1.74 10.50 1.10
CA ILE A 145 1.63 10.52 -0.36
C ILE A 145 2.17 11.84 -0.88
N LYS A 146 3.02 11.77 -1.90
CA LYS A 146 3.46 12.94 -2.68
C LYS A 146 2.76 12.90 -4.02
N TYR A 147 1.62 13.59 -4.10
CA TYR A 147 0.82 13.71 -5.31
C TYR A 147 1.14 15.03 -6.02
N ASN A 148 1.67 14.97 -7.24
CA ASN A 148 2.08 16.13 -8.03
C ASN A 148 2.92 17.13 -7.21
N MET A 149 3.95 16.61 -6.52
CA MET A 149 4.87 17.34 -5.63
C MET A 149 4.24 17.92 -4.35
N LYS A 150 2.97 17.65 -4.07
CA LYS A 150 2.24 18.16 -2.90
C LYS A 150 1.85 17.01 -1.97
N SER A 151 1.69 17.31 -0.68
CA SER A 151 1.04 16.40 0.27
C SER A 151 -0.48 16.45 0.10
N CYS A 152 -1.19 15.41 0.53
CA CYS A 152 -2.66 15.35 0.45
C CYS A 152 -3.36 16.55 1.12
N ASP A 153 -2.82 17.06 2.23
CA ASP A 153 -3.38 18.21 2.96
C ASP A 153 -3.39 19.52 2.15
N LYS A 154 -2.62 19.58 1.06
CA LYS A 154 -2.51 20.75 0.17
C LYS A 154 -3.40 20.65 -1.07
N LEU A 155 -4.20 19.58 -1.19
CA LEU A 155 -5.17 19.42 -2.28
C LEU A 155 -6.45 20.21 -2.01
N PRO A 156 -7.17 20.65 -3.06
CA PRO A 156 -8.46 21.28 -2.89
C PRO A 156 -9.44 20.34 -2.19
N LYS A 157 -10.23 20.89 -1.27
CA LYS A 157 -11.37 20.18 -0.68
C LYS A 157 -12.41 19.98 -1.78
N ALA A 158 -13.08 18.82 -1.77
CA ALA A 158 -14.22 18.61 -2.66
C ALA A 158 -15.22 19.76 -2.48
N GLU A 159 -15.56 20.44 -3.56
CA GLU A 159 -16.61 21.45 -3.52
C GLU A 159 -17.93 20.73 -3.20
N VAL A 160 -18.49 21.03 -2.03
CA VAL A 160 -19.84 20.61 -1.69
C VAL A 160 -20.76 21.43 -2.57
N THR A 161 -21.15 20.88 -3.70
CA THR A 161 -22.28 21.40 -4.46
C THR A 161 -23.53 21.12 -3.64
N THR A 162 -23.92 22.10 -2.82
CA THR A 162 -25.26 22.11 -2.24
C THR A 162 -26.26 22.10 -3.40
N PRO A 163 -27.24 21.17 -3.44
CA PRO A 163 -28.31 21.27 -4.40
C PRO A 163 -29.01 22.62 -4.19
N LYS A 164 -28.96 23.47 -5.21
CA LYS A 164 -29.74 24.72 -5.22
C LYS A 164 -31.20 24.34 -5.01
N THR A 165 -31.75 24.76 -3.88
CA THR A 165 -33.18 24.79 -3.59
C THR A 165 -33.89 25.42 -4.79
N ILE A 166 -34.66 24.62 -5.52
CA ILE A 166 -35.63 25.12 -6.49
C ILE A 166 -36.77 25.70 -5.65
N GLU A 167 -36.78 27.03 -5.49
CA GLU A 167 -37.94 27.76 -4.99
C GLU A 167 -39.09 27.53 -5.98
N THR A 168 -39.98 26.61 -5.64
CA THR A 168 -41.24 26.43 -6.38
C THR A 168 -42.22 27.46 -5.84
N THR A 169 -42.37 28.56 -6.57
CA THR A 169 -43.41 29.55 -6.31
C THR A 169 -44.75 28.98 -6.78
N THR A 170 -45.61 28.72 -5.80
CA THR A 170 -47.03 28.38 -5.95
C THR A 170 -47.77 29.46 -6.73
N LYS A 171 -48.47 29.08 -7.82
CA LYS A 171 -49.64 29.78 -8.32
C LYS A 171 -50.70 28.78 -8.79
N GLU A 172 -51.81 28.76 -8.06
CA GLU A 172 -53.15 28.36 -8.51
C GLU A 172 -53.63 29.33 -9.60
N PRO A 173 -54.46 28.92 -10.58
CA PRO A 173 -55.91 28.94 -10.36
C PRO A 173 -56.73 27.81 -11.03
N GLU A 174 -57.88 27.54 -10.41
CA GLU A 174 -59.23 27.25 -10.95
C GLU A 174 -59.43 26.26 -12.12
N GLU A 175 -60.00 25.11 -11.73
CA GLU A 175 -61.27 24.51 -12.21
C GLU A 175 -61.66 24.59 -13.70
N THR A 176 -61.71 23.44 -14.38
CA THR A 176 -62.94 22.94 -15.05
C THR A 176 -62.82 21.48 -15.55
N ALA A 177 -63.73 20.69 -15.01
CA ALA A 177 -64.24 19.33 -15.28
C ALA A 177 -63.84 18.45 -16.51
N SER A 178 -63.68 17.16 -16.15
CA SER A 178 -64.15 15.90 -16.80
C SER A 178 -63.40 15.31 -18.01
N LYS A 179 -62.80 14.11 -17.83
CA LYS A 179 -63.41 12.77 -18.13
C LYS A 179 -62.45 11.57 -17.88
N VAL A 180 -62.83 10.69 -16.93
CA VAL A 180 -62.74 9.20 -16.83
C VAL A 180 -61.49 8.49 -17.41
N ILE A 181 -60.52 8.06 -16.57
CA ILE A 181 -60.24 6.70 -16.01
C ILE A 181 -59.90 5.62 -17.06
N GLU A 182 -58.64 5.15 -17.07
CA GLU A 182 -58.32 3.74 -16.79
C GLU A 182 -56.88 3.58 -16.26
N THR A 183 -56.76 2.73 -15.23
CA THR A 183 -55.59 2.51 -14.37
C THR A 183 -54.91 1.20 -14.77
N THR A 184 -53.58 1.15 -14.82
CA THR A 184 -52.86 -0.10 -14.52
C THR A 184 -51.53 0.21 -13.84
N THR A 185 -51.45 -0.23 -12.59
CA THR A 185 -50.31 -0.22 -11.67
C THR A 185 -49.54 -1.54 -11.76
N GLN A 186 -48.20 -1.48 -11.69
CA GLN A 186 -47.34 -2.49 -11.05
C GLN A 186 -45.92 -1.90 -10.92
N LYS A 187 -45.55 -1.38 -9.74
CA LYS A 187 -44.88 -2.04 -8.59
C LYS A 187 -43.39 -2.32 -8.86
N VAL A 188 -42.55 -1.34 -8.55
CA VAL A 188 -41.11 -1.53 -8.32
C VAL A 188 -40.93 -1.78 -6.82
N GLU A 189 -40.42 -2.95 -6.47
CA GLU A 189 -40.07 -3.32 -5.10
C GLU A 189 -38.76 -2.63 -4.70
N GLU A 190 -38.87 -1.80 -3.67
CA GLU A 190 -37.76 -1.12 -3.01
C GLU A 190 -37.35 -1.96 -1.79
N THR A 191 -36.22 -2.65 -1.88
CA THR A 191 -35.66 -3.40 -0.76
C THR A 191 -34.91 -2.45 0.16
N THR A 192 -35.55 -2.11 1.28
CA THR A 192 -34.93 -1.42 2.41
C THR A 192 -33.93 -2.35 3.11
N VAL A 193 -32.66 -1.96 3.13
CA VAL A 193 -31.64 -2.58 3.99
C VAL A 193 -31.72 -1.92 5.36
N ILE A 194 -32.18 -2.69 6.36
CA ILE A 194 -32.19 -2.31 7.76
C ILE A 194 -30.76 -2.41 8.29
N ILE A 195 -30.25 -1.31 8.85
CA ILE A 195 -29.04 -1.28 9.66
C ILE A 195 -29.48 -1.54 11.10
N ASP A 196 -29.35 -2.78 11.55
CA ASP A 196 -29.40 -3.09 12.97
C ASP A 196 -27.98 -3.15 13.54
N THR A 197 -27.75 -2.25 14.47
CA THR A 197 -26.75 -2.29 15.53
C THR A 197 -26.80 -3.62 16.29
N LEU A 198 -25.65 -4.27 16.46
CA LEU A 198 -25.46 -5.20 17.57
C LEU A 198 -24.15 -4.87 18.29
N GLU A 199 -24.34 -4.59 19.57
CA GLU A 199 -23.36 -4.35 20.61
C GLU A 199 -22.62 -5.64 21.00
N SER A 200 -21.52 -5.39 21.69
CA SER A 200 -20.68 -6.27 22.50
C SER A 200 -21.38 -7.41 23.23
N GLU A 201 -20.78 -8.59 23.17
CA GLU A 201 -20.71 -9.52 24.31
C GLU A 201 -19.26 -10.05 24.42
N GLU A 202 -18.56 -9.58 25.46
CA GLU A 202 -17.43 -10.28 26.07
C GLU A 202 -17.98 -11.45 26.88
N GLU A 203 -17.39 -12.64 26.76
CA GLU A 203 -17.46 -13.61 27.84
C GLU A 203 -16.11 -14.32 27.99
N GLU A 204 -15.55 -14.13 29.18
CA GLU A 204 -14.33 -14.66 29.73
C GLU A 204 -14.67 -16.00 30.41
N LEU A 205 -13.89 -17.06 30.18
CA LEU A 205 -13.86 -18.18 31.12
C LEU A 205 -12.49 -18.87 31.13
N ILE A 206 -11.90 -18.77 32.31
CA ILE A 206 -10.63 -19.31 32.79
C ILE A 206 -10.95 -20.67 33.44
N GLU A 207 -10.18 -21.73 33.19
CA GLU A 207 -9.68 -22.61 34.27
C GLU A 207 -8.55 -23.57 33.82
N ASN A 208 -7.36 -23.32 34.36
CA ASN A 208 -6.32 -24.22 34.85
C ASN A 208 -6.26 -25.69 34.38
N THR A 209 -5.09 -26.11 33.89
CA THR A 209 -4.58 -27.47 34.14
C THR A 209 -3.07 -27.42 34.37
N GLU A 210 -2.66 -28.16 35.40
CA GLU A 210 -1.37 -28.15 36.07
C GLU A 210 -0.19 -28.71 35.24
N ARG A 211 0.97 -28.22 35.65
CA ARG A 211 2.36 -28.66 35.43
C ARG A 211 2.59 -30.13 35.81
N PRO A 212 3.62 -30.80 35.24
CA PRO A 212 4.67 -31.26 36.14
C PRO A 212 6.08 -30.84 35.69
N GLU A 213 6.91 -30.60 36.71
CA GLU A 213 8.32 -30.29 36.60
C GLU A 213 9.09 -31.53 36.16
N GLU A 214 10.12 -31.34 35.34
CA GLU A 214 11.27 -32.23 35.37
C GLU A 214 12.56 -31.39 35.39
N THR A 215 13.33 -31.68 36.42
CA THR A 215 14.54 -30.99 36.85
C THR A 215 15.75 -31.81 36.44
N THR A 216 16.70 -31.24 35.70
CA THR A 216 18.06 -31.81 35.54
C THR A 216 19.14 -30.70 35.51
N VAL A 217 19.52 -30.20 36.70
CA VAL A 217 20.85 -30.37 37.37
C VAL A 217 21.90 -31.14 36.52
N ILE A 218 23.17 -30.77 36.24
CA ILE A 218 24.12 -29.65 36.55
C ILE A 218 25.26 -29.73 35.49
N ASN A 219 25.97 -28.63 35.17
CA ASN A 219 27.37 -28.42 35.61
C ASN A 219 28.00 -27.15 35.03
N VAL A 220 28.53 -26.37 35.97
CA VAL A 220 29.31 -25.16 35.83
C VAL A 220 30.73 -25.51 35.38
N ALA A 221 31.24 -24.81 34.37
CA ALA A 221 32.68 -24.74 34.11
C ALA A 221 33.09 -23.26 34.00
N THR A 222 34.00 -22.88 34.87
CA THR A 222 34.59 -21.57 35.12
C THR A 222 35.48 -21.08 33.98
N GLU A 223 35.44 -19.78 33.71
CA GLU A 223 36.39 -19.03 32.89
C GLU A 223 37.82 -19.04 33.48
N PRO A 224 38.86 -18.89 32.63
CA PRO A 224 40.06 -18.19 33.01
C PRO A 224 40.13 -16.81 32.35
N THR A 225 40.34 -15.84 33.24
CA THR A 225 40.69 -14.44 33.03
C THR A 225 41.93 -14.25 32.15
N VAL A 226 41.87 -13.28 31.22
CA VAL A 226 43.07 -12.67 30.63
C VAL A 226 42.98 -11.15 30.72
N THR A 227 44.09 -10.61 31.20
CA THR A 227 44.37 -9.33 31.81
C THR A 227 44.35 -8.15 30.83
N THR A 228 43.67 -7.07 31.20
CA THR A 228 43.85 -5.73 30.62
C THR A 228 45.14 -5.08 31.13
N THR A 229 45.98 -4.58 30.23
CA THR A 229 46.97 -3.53 30.53
C THR A 229 46.55 -2.22 29.87
N LYS A 230 46.57 -1.16 30.68
CA LYS A 230 46.21 0.21 30.33
C LYS A 230 47.50 1.03 30.35
N THR A 231 47.88 1.63 29.22
CA THR A 231 48.88 2.70 29.20
C THR A 231 48.40 3.77 28.24
N GLY A 232 48.04 4.94 28.79
CA GLY A 232 47.63 6.09 28.00
C GLY A 232 48.81 6.87 27.45
N SER A 233 48.56 7.65 26.41
CA SER A 233 48.98 9.06 26.37
C SER A 233 48.29 9.77 25.21
N ARG A 234 48.07 11.06 25.42
CA ARG A 234 47.43 12.05 24.56
C ARG A 234 48.26 12.27 23.28
N PHE A 235 47.65 12.69 22.17
CA PHE A 235 48.04 13.88 21.39
C PHE A 235 47.16 14.08 20.14
N PHE A 236 46.88 15.36 19.86
CA PHE A 236 46.28 15.96 18.67
C PHE A 236 46.82 15.44 17.32
N ASN A 237 45.97 15.25 16.30
CA ASN A 237 45.79 16.21 15.18
C ASN A 237 45.00 15.64 13.99
N PHE A 238 44.22 16.55 13.42
CA PHE A 238 43.75 16.69 12.04
C PHE A 238 44.61 15.97 10.97
N PHE A 239 43.98 15.24 10.03
CA PHE A 239 44.37 15.24 8.62
C PHE A 239 43.20 14.78 7.72
N LEU A 240 42.77 15.69 6.85
CA LEU A 240 42.09 15.41 5.58
C LEU A 240 43.04 14.61 4.67
N PHE A 241 42.55 13.58 3.98
CA PHE A 241 43.14 13.19 2.70
C PHE A 241 42.06 12.90 1.67
N LEU A 242 42.11 13.70 0.60
CA LEU A 242 41.47 13.55 -0.68
C LEU A 242 42.00 12.33 -1.45
N ASN A 243 41.14 11.80 -2.32
CA ASN A 243 41.40 11.23 -3.63
C ASN A 243 42.34 10.02 -3.79
N GLY A 244 41.78 9.00 -4.46
CA GLY A 244 42.27 8.67 -5.78
C GLY A 244 42.89 7.28 -5.94
N PHE A 245 42.16 6.44 -6.68
CA PHE A 245 42.67 5.51 -7.70
C PHE A 245 43.98 4.77 -7.44
N LEU A 246 43.89 3.43 -7.39
CA LEU A 246 44.72 2.59 -8.26
C LEU A 246 44.08 1.22 -8.48
N PHE A 247 43.80 0.92 -9.75
CA PHE A 247 43.63 -0.44 -10.28
C PHE A 247 44.91 -1.24 -10.07
N PHE A 248 44.81 -2.54 -9.77
CA PHE A 248 45.71 -3.55 -10.33
C PHE A 248 45.01 -4.93 -10.33
N LEU A 249 44.89 -5.46 -11.57
CA LEU A 249 44.72 -6.85 -12.05
C LEU A 249 44.09 -7.92 -11.13
#